data_AF-A0A1F6TNU7-F1
#
_entry.id   AF-A0A1F6TNU7-F1
#
_cell.length_a   1.000
_cell.length_b   1.000
_cell.length_c   1.000
_cell.angle_alpha   90.00
_cell.angle_beta   90.00
_cell.angle_gamma   90.00
#
_symmetry.space_group_name_H-M   'P 1'
#
loop_
_entity.id
_entity.type
_entity.pdbx_description
1 polymer ?
#
loop_
_entity_poly.entity_id
_entity_poly.type
_entity_poly.pdbx_seq_one_letter_code
_entity_poly.pdbx_strand_id
1 'polypeptide(L)'
;MDRKKLVKHLVFLMFFIFIADILAQKLHWYFSIWWFDMLMHFGGGFWVGLFFIWFFSIKDLPIFQLSFEKIDFKLILKVLLFVLFFGILWELFEVFVHNYIAQDPFSVLDTTSDIFFDFGGGLCAILYLWKKLPK
;
A
#
# COMPACT_ATOMS: atom_id res chain seq x y z
N MET A 1 16.34 12.09 1.57
CA MET A 1 14.95 12.59 1.73
C MET A 1 14.70 13.00 3.18
N ASP A 2 14.00 14.11 3.42
CA ASP A 2 13.62 14.54 4.77
C ASP A 2 12.41 13.73 5.29
N ARG A 3 12.61 13.00 6.39
CA ARG A 3 11.57 12.18 7.04
C ARG A 3 10.33 12.99 7.42
N LYS A 4 10.49 14.25 7.84
CA LYS A 4 9.35 15.12 8.19
C LYS A 4 8.46 15.40 6.98
N LYS A 5 9.05 15.55 5.79
CA LYS A 5 8.29 15.71 4.54
C LYS A 5 7.58 14.41 4.15
N LEU A 6 8.21 13.25 4.38
CA LEU A 6 7.59 11.96 4.10
C LEU A 6 6.34 11.72 4.96
N VAL A 7 6.37 12.09 6.25
CA VAL A 7 5.18 12.03 7.13
C VAL A 7 4.02 12.82 6.55
N LYS A 8 4.27 14.03 6.05
CA LYS A 8 3.19 14.85 5.46
C LYS A 8 2.53 14.17 4.27
N HIS A 9 3.30 13.53 3.40
CA HIS A 9 2.74 12.78 2.28
C HIS A 9 1.98 11.53 2.73
N LEU A 10 2.49 10.80 3.74
CA LEU A 10 1.80 9.65 4.31
C LEU A 10 0.44 10.02 4.91
N VAL A 11 0.41 11.10 5.70
CA VAL A 11 -0.82 11.60 6.32
C VAL A 11 -1.80 12.09 5.25
N PHE A 12 -1.32 12.86 4.27
CA PHE A 12 -2.16 13.31 3.17
C PHE A 12 -2.75 12.13 2.39
N LEU A 13 -1.92 11.14 2.03
CA LEU A 13 -2.36 9.97 1.27
C LEU A 13 -3.35 9.11 2.07
N MET A 14 -3.13 8.94 3.38
CA MET A 14 -4.07 8.25 4.28
C MET A 14 -5.45 8.91 4.26
N PHE A 15 -5.51 10.24 4.44
CA PHE A 15 -6.79 10.96 4.40
C PHE A 15 -7.42 10.95 3.00
N PHE A 16 -6.61 11.01 1.94
CA PHE A 16 -7.10 10.92 0.57
C PHE A 16 -7.78 9.57 0.31
N ILE A 17 -7.12 8.46 0.66
CA ILE A 17 -7.67 7.10 0.54
C ILE A 17 -8.94 6.96 1.39
N PHE A 18 -8.90 7.39 2.65
CA PHE A 18 -10.05 7.32 3.56
C PHE A 18 -11.27 8.10 3.03
N ILE A 19 -11.06 9.31 2.51
CA ILE A 19 -12.16 10.10 1.93
C ILE A 19 -12.68 9.43 0.65
N ALA A 20 -11.79 8.92 -0.21
CA ALA A 20 -12.17 8.21 -1.43
C ALA A 20 -13.02 6.97 -1.11
N ASP A 21 -12.65 6.19 -0.09
CA ASP A 21 -13.41 5.03 0.39
C ASP A 21 -14.81 5.43 0.89
N ILE A 22 -14.93 6.46 1.74
CA ILE A 22 -16.24 6.94 2.21
C ILE A 22 -17.14 7.35 1.04
N LEU A 23 -16.56 8.07 0.06
CA LEU A 23 -17.31 8.47 -1.13
C LEU A 23 -17.71 7.25 -1.97
N ALA A 24 -16.81 6.29 -2.12
CA ALA A 24 -17.05 5.07 -2.88
C ALA A 24 -18.18 4.23 -2.27
N GLN A 25 -18.22 4.08 -0.95
CA GLN A 25 -19.32 3.39 -0.27
C GLN A 25 -20.64 4.15 -0.42
N LYS A 26 -20.66 5.48 -0.22
CA LYS A 26 -21.88 6.29 -0.32
C LYS A 26 -22.45 6.41 -1.74
N LEU A 27 -21.58 6.38 -2.74
CA LEU A 27 -21.94 6.51 -4.15
C LEU A 27 -21.95 5.15 -4.88
N HIS A 28 -21.76 4.05 -4.15
CA HIS A 28 -21.72 2.68 -4.68
C HIS A 28 -20.70 2.50 -5.81
N TRP A 29 -19.52 3.12 -5.70
CA TRP A 29 -18.46 3.01 -6.71
C TRP A 29 -17.86 1.62 -6.78
N TYR A 30 -17.72 0.91 -5.66
CA TYR A 30 -17.26 -0.49 -5.67
C TYR A 30 -18.15 -1.40 -6.53
N PHE A 31 -19.45 -1.11 -6.60
CA PHE A 31 -20.37 -1.85 -7.47
C PHE A 31 -20.46 -1.27 -8.89
N SER A 32 -20.48 0.06 -9.01
CA SER A 32 -20.76 0.75 -10.28
C SER A 32 -19.53 0.93 -11.17
N ILE A 33 -18.33 0.89 -10.59
CA ILE A 33 -17.04 1.11 -11.25
C ILE A 33 -16.17 -0.10 -10.92
N TRP A 34 -16.22 -1.12 -11.79
CA TRP A 34 -15.57 -2.42 -11.59
C TRP A 34 -14.05 -2.37 -11.34
N TRP A 35 -13.37 -1.27 -11.69
CA TRP A 35 -11.93 -1.11 -11.49
C TRP A 35 -11.56 -0.23 -10.29
N PHE A 36 -12.55 0.32 -9.60
CA PHE A 36 -12.30 1.24 -8.49
C PHE A 36 -11.55 0.56 -7.35
N ASP A 37 -11.84 -0.73 -7.10
CA ASP A 37 -11.20 -1.49 -6.05
C ASP A 37 -9.69 -1.64 -6.27
N MET A 38 -9.30 -2.02 -7.49
CA MET A 38 -7.90 -2.04 -7.93
C MET A 38 -7.18 -0.68 -7.73
N LEU A 39 -7.88 0.46 -7.88
CA LEU A 39 -7.32 1.78 -7.59
C LEU A 39 -7.08 1.98 -6.08
N MET A 40 -7.99 1.49 -5.24
CA MET A 40 -7.87 1.54 -3.78
C MET A 40 -6.72 0.65 -3.30
N HIS A 41 -6.58 -0.56 -3.84
CA HIS A 41 -5.43 -1.45 -3.59
C HIS A 41 -4.11 -0.81 -4.01
N PHE A 42 -4.04 -0.24 -5.23
CA PHE A 42 -2.85 0.51 -5.63
C PHE A 42 -2.49 1.64 -4.65
N GLY A 43 -3.49 2.40 -4.20
CA GLY A 43 -3.32 3.44 -3.19
C GLY A 43 -2.83 2.90 -1.85
N GLY A 44 -3.43 1.79 -1.40
CA GLY A 44 -3.07 1.06 -0.19
C GLY A 44 -1.64 0.55 -0.23
N GLY A 45 -1.26 -0.20 -1.26
CA GLY A 45 0.10 -0.68 -1.49
C GLY A 45 1.13 0.45 -1.57
N PHE A 46 0.79 1.58 -2.20
CA PHE A 46 1.65 2.76 -2.23
C PHE A 46 1.84 3.36 -0.83
N TRP A 47 0.76 3.48 -0.06
CA TRP A 47 0.80 3.97 1.31
C TRP A 47 1.63 3.06 2.23
N VAL A 48 1.39 1.74 2.18
CA VAL A 48 2.13 0.72 2.95
C VAL A 48 3.62 0.75 2.58
N GLY A 49 3.95 0.86 1.29
CA GLY A 49 5.33 0.96 0.82
C GLY A 49 6.03 2.23 1.33
N LEU A 50 5.38 3.38 1.30
CA LEU A 50 5.91 4.62 1.87
C LEU A 50 6.02 4.54 3.40
N PHE A 51 5.09 3.87 4.06
CA PHE A 51 5.10 3.67 5.50
C PHE A 51 6.31 2.82 5.91
N PHE A 52 6.58 1.73 5.20
CA PHE A 52 7.78 0.92 5.39
C PHE A 52 9.05 1.78 5.30
N ILE A 53 9.18 2.55 4.21
CA ILE A 53 10.33 3.44 3.99
C ILE A 53 10.46 4.44 5.14
N TRP A 54 9.35 5.03 5.60
CA TRP A 54 9.34 5.98 6.70
C TRP A 54 9.71 5.35 8.05
N PHE A 55 9.13 4.20 8.38
CA PHE A 55 9.29 3.55 9.68
C PHE A 55 10.70 3.01 9.85
N PHE A 56 11.22 2.29 8.85
CA PHE A 56 12.57 1.74 8.89
C PHE A 56 13.67 2.77 8.55
N SER A 57 13.29 4.04 8.30
CA SER A 57 14.25 5.15 8.21
C SER A 57 14.71 5.73 9.55
N ILE A 58 14.16 5.24 10.66
CA ILE A 58 14.51 5.70 12.01
C ILE A 58 15.92 5.20 12.35
N LYS A 59 16.86 6.13 12.51
CA LYS A 59 18.29 5.84 12.72
C LYS A 59 18.56 4.98 13.96
N ASP A 60 17.76 5.15 15.00
CA ASP A 60 17.92 4.49 16.30
C ASP A 60 17.09 3.20 16.43
N LEU A 61 16.46 2.73 15.35
CA LEU A 61 15.77 1.45 15.37
C LEU A 61 16.81 0.31 15.22
N PRO A 62 17.00 -0.57 16.23
CA PRO A 62 17.99 -1.64 16.18
C PRO A 62 17.63 -2.76 15.19
N ILE A 63 16.42 -2.72 14.64
CA ILE A 63 15.86 -3.73 13.75
C ILE A 63 15.79 -3.12 12.34
N PHE A 64 16.57 -3.68 11.40
CA PHE A 64 16.67 -3.26 9.99
C PHE A 64 17.05 -1.79 9.77
N GLN A 65 18.31 -1.44 10.04
CA GLN A 65 18.84 -0.14 9.65
C GLN A 65 18.88 -0.04 8.12
N LEU A 66 18.00 0.77 7.54
CA LEU A 66 17.93 1.02 6.12
C LEU A 66 18.83 2.20 5.76
N SER A 67 19.95 1.90 5.10
CA SER A 67 20.78 2.90 4.45
C SER A 67 20.07 3.35 3.17
N PHE A 68 19.65 4.62 3.11
CA PHE A 68 19.09 5.23 1.90
C PHE A 68 20.16 5.80 0.97
N GLU A 69 21.42 5.42 1.14
CA GLU A 69 22.48 5.92 0.28
C GLU A 69 22.29 5.46 -1.17
N LYS A 70 21.74 4.25 -1.37
CA LYS A 70 21.40 3.71 -2.70
C LYS A 70 20.16 2.82 -2.60
N ILE A 71 19.35 2.82 -3.65
CA ILE A 71 18.30 1.82 -3.83
C ILE A 71 18.99 0.56 -4.34
N ASP A 72 19.07 -0.46 -3.48
CA ASP A 72 19.58 -1.77 -3.84
C ASP A 72 18.43 -2.78 -3.99
N PHE A 73 18.74 -3.93 -4.57
CA PHE A 73 17.77 -5.01 -4.75
C PHE A 73 17.19 -5.50 -3.41
N LYS A 74 17.96 -5.40 -2.32
CA LYS A 74 17.50 -5.82 -0.98
C LYS A 74 16.40 -4.90 -0.44
N LEU A 75 16.53 -3.59 -0.61
CA LEU A 75 15.48 -2.62 -0.24
C LEU A 75 14.22 -2.87 -1.06
N ILE A 76 14.35 -3.04 -2.38
CA ILE A 76 13.22 -3.33 -3.26
C ILE A 76 12.49 -4.57 -2.74
N LEU A 77 13.21 -5.68 -2.56
CA LEU A 77 12.62 -6.92 -2.08
C LEU A 77 11.94 -6.77 -0.71
N LYS A 78 12.56 -6.05 0.23
CA LYS A 78 11.98 -5.80 1.56
C LYS A 78 10.67 -5.02 1.50
N VAL A 79 10.62 -3.95 0.69
CA VAL A 79 9.38 -3.16 0.51
C VAL A 79 8.29 -4.04 -0.10
N LEU A 80 8.61 -4.78 -1.16
CA LEU A 80 7.62 -5.61 -1.86
C LEU A 80 7.12 -6.77 -0.98
N LEU A 81 7.99 -7.41 -0.19
CA LEU A 81 7.57 -8.45 0.76
C LEU A 81 6.71 -7.87 1.88
N PHE A 82 6.99 -6.65 2.34
CA PHE A 82 6.17 -5.99 3.35
C PHE A 82 4.79 -5.62 2.80
N VAL A 83 4.73 -5.08 1.59
CA VAL A 83 3.47 -4.79 0.89
C VAL A 83 2.68 -6.08 0.67
N LEU A 84 3.32 -7.15 0.17
CA LEU A 84 2.69 -8.46 0.00
C LEU A 84 2.10 -9.00 1.32
N PHE A 85 2.84 -8.89 2.42
CA PHE A 85 2.37 -9.35 3.71
C PHE A 85 1.08 -8.64 4.13
N PHE A 86 1.02 -7.31 4.00
CA PHE A 86 -0.19 -6.56 4.34
C PHE A 86 -1.32 -6.76 3.32
N GLY A 87 -1.02 -6.91 2.04
CA GLY A 87 -2.00 -7.25 1.01
C GLY A 87 -2.67 -8.59 1.32
N ILE A 88 -1.89 -9.64 1.58
CA ILE A 88 -2.44 -10.95 1.99
C ILE A 88 -3.30 -10.84 3.25
N LEU A 89 -2.88 -10.05 4.25
CA LEU A 89 -3.70 -9.85 5.46
C LEU A 89 -5.03 -9.17 5.14
N TRP A 90 -5.06 -8.23 4.21
CA TRP A 90 -6.27 -7.57 3.76
C TRP A 90 -7.21 -8.53 3.02
N GLU A 91 -6.68 -9.31 2.08
CA GLU A 91 -7.45 -10.34 1.36
C GLU A 91 -8.06 -11.38 2.33
N LEU A 92 -7.30 -11.81 3.33
CA LEU A 92 -7.82 -12.72 4.36
C LEU A 92 -8.95 -12.08 5.17
N PHE A 93 -8.84 -10.78 5.45
CA PHE A 93 -9.90 -10.02 6.11
C PHE A 93 -11.15 -9.93 5.22
N GLU A 94 -11.00 -9.65 3.93
CA GLU A 94 -12.12 -9.58 2.99
C GLU A 94 -12.79 -10.93 2.81
N VAL A 95 -12.02 -12.01 2.62
CA VAL A 95 -12.54 -13.38 2.58
C VAL A 95 -13.35 -13.70 3.83
N PHE A 96 -12.88 -13.26 5.00
CA PHE A 96 -13.62 -13.42 6.25
C PHE A 96 -14.92 -12.61 6.25
N VAL A 97 -14.88 -11.33 5.87
CA VAL A 97 -16.06 -10.45 5.83
C VAL A 97 -17.09 -10.93 4.80
N HIS A 98 -16.65 -11.28 3.59
CA HIS A 98 -17.53 -11.78 2.53
C HIS A 98 -18.20 -13.09 2.93
N ASN A 99 -17.48 -14.05 3.49
CA ASN A 99 -18.08 -15.34 3.84
C ASN A 99 -19.01 -15.28 5.06
N TYR A 100 -18.67 -14.49 6.08
CA TYR A 100 -19.38 -14.51 7.37
C TYR A 100 -20.36 -13.35 7.56
N ILE A 101 -20.20 -12.24 6.83
CA ILE A 101 -21.01 -11.02 7.00
C ILE A 101 -21.85 -10.74 5.77
N ALA A 102 -21.22 -10.61 4.59
CA ALA A 102 -21.92 -10.23 3.36
C ALA A 102 -22.60 -11.41 2.64
N GLN A 103 -22.10 -12.63 2.86
CA GLN A 103 -22.47 -13.87 2.16
C GLN A 103 -22.23 -13.84 0.65
N ASP A 104 -21.19 -13.12 0.22
CA ASP A 104 -20.79 -13.01 -1.18
C ASP A 104 -19.76 -14.08 -1.55
N PRO A 105 -19.79 -14.59 -2.80
CA PRO A 105 -18.87 -15.63 -3.25
C PRO A 105 -17.44 -15.09 -3.40
N PHE A 106 -16.47 -15.85 -2.90
CA PHE A 106 -15.06 -15.56 -3.09
C PHE A 106 -14.66 -15.56 -4.57
N SER A 107 -13.90 -14.54 -4.99
CA SER A 107 -13.38 -14.40 -6.35
C SER A 107 -11.86 -14.45 -6.34
N VAL A 108 -11.28 -15.53 -6.88
CA VAL A 108 -9.81 -15.66 -7.03
C VAL A 108 -9.25 -14.56 -7.94
N LEU A 109 -10.02 -14.14 -8.95
CA LEU A 109 -9.60 -13.12 -9.90
C LEU A 109 -9.45 -11.75 -9.24
N ASP A 110 -10.36 -11.43 -8.33
CA ASP A 110 -10.42 -10.19 -7.55
C ASP A 110 -9.16 -10.08 -6.69
N THR A 111 -9.00 -11.00 -5.75
CA THR A 111 -7.81 -11.15 -4.90
C THR A 111 -6.49 -11.15 -5.65
N THR A 112 -6.43 -11.81 -6.82
CA THR A 112 -5.19 -11.83 -7.62
C THR A 112 -4.90 -10.45 -8.22
N SER A 113 -5.94 -9.75 -8.66
CA SER A 113 -5.81 -8.39 -9.17
C SER A 113 -5.43 -7.42 -8.07
N ASP A 114 -6.03 -7.53 -6.89
CA ASP A 114 -5.78 -6.68 -5.74
C ASP A 114 -4.35 -6.77 -5.23
N ILE A 115 -3.84 -8.00 -5.06
CA ILE A 115 -2.42 -8.23 -4.74
C ILE A 115 -1.51 -7.63 -5.82
N PHE A 116 -1.86 -7.77 -7.11
CA PHE A 116 -1.06 -7.20 -8.20
C PHE A 116 -1.02 -5.65 -8.13
N PHE A 117 -2.14 -5.00 -7.83
CA PHE A 117 -2.21 -3.55 -7.71
C PHE A 117 -1.52 -3.05 -6.44
N ASP A 118 -1.58 -3.78 -5.33
CA ASP A 118 -0.78 -3.52 -4.12
C ASP A 118 0.71 -3.47 -4.46
N PHE A 119 1.23 -4.49 -5.18
CA PHE A 119 2.61 -4.50 -5.65
C PHE A 119 2.94 -3.29 -6.54
N GLY A 120 2.03 -2.92 -7.44
CA GLY A 120 2.15 -1.73 -8.28
C GLY A 120 2.33 -0.46 -7.43
N GLY A 121 1.52 -0.30 -6.39
CA GLY A 121 1.65 0.77 -5.41
C GLY A 121 3.00 0.75 -4.68
N GLY A 122 3.42 -0.43 -4.21
CA GLY A 122 4.71 -0.63 -3.55
C GLY A 122 5.91 -0.26 -4.42
N LEU A 123 5.88 -0.64 -5.71
CA LEU A 123 6.89 -0.23 -6.70
C LEU A 123 6.91 1.30 -6.89
N CYS A 124 5.75 1.94 -6.94
CA CYS A 124 5.66 3.39 -7.00
C CYS A 124 6.23 4.08 -5.75
N ALA A 125 6.14 3.47 -4.56
CA ALA A 125 6.79 3.96 -3.35
C ALA A 125 8.32 3.97 -3.48
N ILE A 126 8.89 2.93 -4.08
CA ILE A 126 10.32 2.84 -4.38
C ILE A 126 10.73 3.91 -5.41
N LEU A 127 9.98 4.07 -6.51
CA LEU A 127 10.25 5.09 -7.53
C LEU A 127 10.15 6.50 -6.95
N TYR A 128 9.18 6.74 -6.07
CA TYR A 128 9.03 7.99 -5.34
C TYR A 128 10.27 8.29 -4.48
N LEU A 129 10.78 7.30 -3.76
CA LEU A 129 12.02 7.42 -2.99
C LEU A 129 13.20 7.74 -3.91
N TRP A 130 13.34 7.02 -5.03
CA TRP A 130 14.45 7.21 -5.99
C TRP A 130 14.56 8.65 -6.47
N LYS A 131 13.43 9.26 -6.85
CA LYS A 131 13.36 10.66 -7.30
C LYS A 131 13.75 11.67 -6.22
N LYS A 132 13.73 11.29 -4.93
CA LYS A 132 13.99 12.16 -3.77
C LYS A 132 15.38 11.94 -3.14
N LEU A 133 16.18 11.01 -3.66
CA LEU A 133 17.57 10.85 -3.26
C LEU A 133 18.45 11.88 -4.00
N PRO A 134 19.45 12.49 -3.32
CA PRO A 134 20.46 13.29 -4.01
C PRO A 134 21.23 12.40 -4.99
N LYS A 135 21.53 12.95 -6.18
CA LYS A 135 22.34 12.27 -7.21
C LYS A 135 23.81 12.28 -6.83
#